data_AF-A0A955K0F0-F1
#
_entry.id   AF-A0A955K0F0-F1
#
_cell.length_a   1.000
_cell.length_b   1.000
_cell.length_c   1.000
_cell.angle_alpha   90.00
_cell.angle_beta   90.00
_cell.angle_gamma   90.00
#
_symmetry.space_group_name_H-M   'P 1'
#
loop_
_entity.id
_entity.type
_entity.pdbx_description
1 polymer ?
#
loop_
_entity_poly.entity_id
_entity_poly.type
_entity_poly.pdbx_seq_one_letter_code
_entity_poly.pdbx_strand_id
1 'polypeptide(L)'
;MAKKKKEQGKPRIGRILLFGFAIILVGTISSHILEDLSWVDSFYFSVITLTTVGYGDITPHTDAGKIFTSIYVLVGITMLAAIANYLLNSTLVLRLKQRQLERHEDTDS
;
A
#
# COMPACT_ATOMS: atom_id res chain seq x y z
N MET A 1 -25.89 14.63 -27.32
CA MET A 1 -24.76 15.06 -26.47
C MET A 1 -24.88 14.42 -25.10
N ALA A 2 -24.50 13.14 -24.96
CA ALA A 2 -24.53 12.42 -23.69
C ALA A 2 -23.13 12.47 -23.06
N LYS A 3 -23.09 13.03 -21.84
CA LYS A 3 -21.91 13.28 -21.01
C LYS A 3 -20.91 12.12 -21.06
N LYS A 4 -19.68 12.45 -21.48
CA LYS A 4 -18.43 11.72 -21.21
C LYS A 4 -18.36 11.50 -19.69
N LYS A 5 -18.94 10.40 -19.21
CA LYS A 5 -18.90 10.00 -17.81
C LYS A 5 -17.45 9.60 -17.57
N LYS A 6 -16.69 10.53 -16.98
CA LYS A 6 -15.31 10.40 -16.54
C LYS A 6 -15.01 8.92 -16.30
N GLU A 7 -14.11 8.37 -17.10
CA GLU A 7 -13.35 7.19 -16.68
C GLU A 7 -12.79 7.55 -15.31
N GLN A 8 -13.48 7.10 -14.26
CA GLN A 8 -12.93 7.05 -12.93
C GLN A 8 -11.70 6.19 -13.09
N GLY A 9 -10.54 6.84 -13.21
CA GLY A 9 -9.26 6.20 -13.29
C GLY A 9 -9.06 5.42 -12.01
N LYS A 10 -9.57 4.19 -11.99
CA LYS A 10 -9.32 3.20 -10.94
C LYS A 10 -7.81 3.26 -10.73
N PRO A 11 -7.30 3.54 -9.51
CA PRO A 11 -5.86 3.48 -9.30
C PRO A 11 -5.44 2.08 -9.75
N ARG A 12 -4.72 2.02 -10.87
CA ARG A 12 -4.21 0.76 -11.38
C ARG A 12 -3.39 0.19 -10.23
N ILE A 13 -3.68 -1.04 -9.82
CA ILE A 13 -3.00 -1.69 -8.69
C ILE A 13 -1.48 -1.55 -8.80
N GLY A 14 -0.95 -1.53 -10.03
CA GLY A 14 0.45 -1.23 -10.32
C GLY A 14 0.99 0.08 -9.73
N ARG A 15 0.19 1.16 -9.63
CA ARG A 15 0.62 2.42 -8.99
C ARG A 15 0.77 2.26 -7.48
N ILE A 16 -0.14 1.52 -6.84
CA ILE A 16 -0.04 1.22 -5.40
C ILE A 16 1.19 0.36 -5.16
N LEU A 17 1.38 -0.72 -5.94
CA LEU A 17 2.55 -1.59 -5.83
C LEU A 17 3.87 -0.83 -6.07
N LEU A 18 3.93 0.01 -7.10
CA LEU A 18 5.09 0.85 -7.39
C LEU A 18 5.41 1.80 -6.23
N PHE A 19 4.39 2.43 -5.65
CA PHE A 19 4.55 3.32 -4.51
C PHE A 19 5.03 2.57 -3.26
N GLY A 20 4.45 1.40 -2.98
CA GLY A 20 4.91 0.52 -1.89
C GLY A 20 6.36 0.08 -2.06
N PHE A 21 6.75 -0.33 -3.28
CA PHE A 21 8.13 -0.68 -3.60
C PHE A 21 9.09 0.49 -3.40
N ALA A 22 8.70 1.70 -3.85
CA ALA A 22 9.50 2.91 -3.63
C ALA A 22 9.66 3.24 -2.14
N ILE A 23 8.60 3.11 -1.34
CA ILE A 23 8.67 3.32 0.12
C ILE A 23 9.64 2.33 0.77
N ILE A 24 9.58 1.05 0.40
CA ILE A 24 10.49 0.02 0.92
C ILE A 24 11.95 0.36 0.57
N LEU A 25 12.22 0.79 -0.67
CA LEU A 25 13.57 1.21 -1.07
C LEU A 25 14.05 2.40 -0.26
N VAL A 26 13.21 3.42 -0.06
CA VAL A 26 13.54 4.58 0.77
C VAL A 26 13.83 4.16 2.21
N GLY A 27 12.97 3.33 2.81
CA GLY A 27 13.21 2.74 4.13
C GLY A 27 14.56 2.03 4.21
N THR A 28 14.85 1.17 3.22
CA THR A 28 16.05 0.33 3.21
C THR A 28 17.31 1.20 3.12
N ILE A 29 17.32 2.18 2.22
CA ILE A 29 18.46 3.08 2.05
C ILE A 29 18.64 3.96 3.29
N SER A 30 17.56 4.54 3.82
CA SER A 30 17.61 5.40 5.00
C SER A 30 18.07 4.63 6.24
N SER A 31 17.56 3.43 6.50
CA SER A 31 17.99 2.61 7.63
C SER A 31 19.44 2.16 7.51
N HIS A 32 19.91 1.84 6.30
CA HIS A 32 21.32 1.54 6.07
C HIS A 32 22.22 2.75 6.41
N ILE A 33 21.83 3.95 5.99
CA ILE A 33 22.65 5.17 6.19
C ILE A 33 22.55 5.70 7.63
N LEU A 34 21.36 5.69 8.23
CA LEU A 34 21.11 6.30 9.54
C LEU A 34 21.47 5.37 10.71
N GLU A 35 21.37 4.06 10.53
CA GLU A 35 21.55 3.07 11.60
C GLU A 35 22.69 2.07 11.30
N ASP A 36 23.42 2.25 10.19
CA ASP A 36 24.53 1.38 9.76
C ASP A 36 24.17 -0.12 9.69
N LEU A 37 22.88 -0.42 9.43
CA LEU A 37 22.36 -1.77 9.31
C LEU A 37 22.83 -2.44 8.03
N SER A 38 22.99 -3.77 8.01
CA SER A 38 23.26 -4.48 6.75
C SER A 38 22.13 -4.26 5.72
N TRP A 39 22.38 -4.47 4.43
CA TRP A 39 21.34 -4.32 3.40
C TRP A 39 20.12 -5.22 3.65
N VAL A 40 20.36 -6.43 4.16
CA VAL A 40 19.31 -7.41 4.45
C VAL A 40 18.52 -6.97 5.67
N ASP A 41 19.20 -6.55 6.75
CA ASP A 41 18.55 -6.07 7.97
C ASP A 41 17.78 -4.78 7.72
N SER A 42 18.31 -3.89 6.87
CA SER A 42 17.63 -2.66 6.45
C SER A 42 16.35 -2.94 5.67
N PHE A 43 16.40 -3.91 4.75
CA PHE A 43 15.22 -4.32 3.98
C PHE A 43 14.19 -4.96 4.89
N TYR A 44 14.62 -5.89 5.75
CA TYR A 44 13.78 -6.55 6.73
C TYR A 44 13.10 -5.53 7.66
N PHE A 45 13.87 -4.62 8.29
CA PHE A 45 13.37 -3.54 9.14
C PHE A 45 12.32 -2.69 8.41
N SER A 46 12.60 -2.32 7.16
CA SER A 46 11.70 -1.50 6.34
C SER A 46 10.38 -2.21 6.05
N VAL A 47 10.42 -3.50 5.75
CA VAL A 47 9.23 -4.32 5.48
C VAL A 47 8.43 -4.49 6.76
N ILE A 48 9.01 -4.99 7.85
CA ILE A 48 8.26 -5.25 9.10
C ILE A 48 7.65 -3.98 9.69
N THR A 49 8.32 -2.83 9.51
CA THR A 49 7.81 -1.53 9.95
C THR A 49 6.67 -1.06 9.06
N LEU A 50 6.81 -1.18 7.73
CA LEU A 50 5.78 -0.78 6.78
C LEU A 50 4.51 -1.63 6.90
N THR A 51 4.67 -2.93 7.16
CA THR A 51 3.56 -3.86 7.38
C THR A 51 3.03 -3.82 8.81
N THR A 52 3.54 -2.93 9.66
CA THR A 52 3.15 -2.76 11.07
C THR A 52 3.31 -4.03 11.93
N VAL A 53 4.19 -4.95 11.51
CA VAL A 53 4.51 -6.16 12.28
C VAL A 53 5.39 -5.80 13.47
N GLY A 54 6.48 -5.06 13.22
CA GLY A 54 7.30 -4.45 14.27
C GLY A 54 7.76 -5.40 15.37
N TYR A 55 8.50 -6.47 15.03
CA TYR A 55 8.99 -7.45 16.01
C TYR A 55 9.85 -6.84 17.13
N GLY A 56 10.50 -5.71 16.88
CA GLY A 56 11.31 -4.98 17.86
C GLY A 56 12.70 -5.58 18.09
N ASP A 57 13.09 -6.54 17.27
CA ASP A 57 14.43 -7.13 17.20
C ASP A 57 15.47 -6.17 16.60
N ILE A 58 15.05 -5.33 15.64
CA ILE A 58 15.84 -4.21 15.12
C ILE A 58 15.08 -2.91 15.40
N THR A 59 15.75 -1.94 16.02
CA THR A 59 15.17 -0.64 16.38
C THR A 59 16.16 0.49 16.09
N PRO A 60 15.66 1.71 15.77
CA PRO A 60 16.54 2.85 15.55
C PRO A 60 17.16 3.31 16.87
N HIS A 61 18.49 3.38 16.93
CA HIS A 61 19.24 3.84 18.08
C HIS A 61 19.63 5.31 17.96
N THR A 62 19.80 5.81 16.73
CA THR A 62 20.15 7.21 16.47
C THR A 62 18.93 8.12 16.56
N ASP A 63 19.13 9.39 16.94
CA ASP A 63 18.03 10.35 16.99
C ASP A 63 17.45 10.64 15.60
N ALA A 64 18.30 10.66 14.58
CA ALA A 64 17.88 10.80 13.18
C ALA A 64 17.04 9.61 12.71
N GLY A 65 17.46 8.38 13.01
CA GLY A 65 16.71 7.16 12.68
C GLY A 65 15.39 7.06 13.42
N LYS A 66 15.30 7.52 14.68
CA LYS A 66 14.02 7.60 15.42
C LYS A 66 13.04 8.57 14.76
N ILE A 67 13.51 9.76 14.39
CA ILE A 67 12.68 10.77 13.70
C ILE A 67 12.23 10.23 12.34
N PHE A 68 13.15 9.66 11.57
CA PHE A 68 12.84 9.05 10.29
C PHE A 68 11.80 7.95 10.42
N THR A 69 12.02 6.99 11.33
CA THR A 69 11.12 5.85 11.56
C THR A 69 9.73 6.33 11.98
N SER A 70 9.64 7.37 12.80
CA SER A 70 8.37 7.95 13.22
C SER A 70 7.57 8.49 12.03
N ILE A 71 8.22 9.21 11.11
CA ILE A 71 7.58 9.71 9.87
C ILE A 71 7.25 8.55 8.92
N TYR A 72 8.15 7.57 8.81
CA TYR A 72 8.01 6.40 7.94
C TYR A 72 6.77 5.57 8.29
N VAL A 73 6.49 5.37 9.58
CA VAL A 73 5.28 4.67 10.06
C VAL A 73 4.01 5.39 9.64
N LEU A 74 3.97 6.73 9.70
CA LEU A 74 2.80 7.51 9.24
C LEU A 74 2.53 7.29 7.75
N VAL A 75 3.58 7.26 6.93
CA VAL A 75 3.47 6.93 5.50
C VAL A 75 2.94 5.50 5.32
N GLY A 76 3.44 4.54 6.11
CA GLY A 76 2.98 3.15 6.06
C GLY A 76 1.49 2.98 6.33
N ILE A 77 0.93 3.71 7.29
CA ILE A 77 -0.51 3.69 7.58
C ILE A 77 -1.32 4.14 6.35
N THR A 78 -0.86 5.19 5.65
CA THR A 78 -1.56 5.66 4.43
C THR A 78 -1.51 4.62 3.30
N MET A 79 -0.40 3.89 3.18
CA MET A 79 -0.25 2.79 2.22
C MET A 79 -1.19 1.63 2.53
N LEU A 80 -1.27 1.20 3.80
CA LEU A 80 -2.20 0.16 4.24
C LEU A 80 -3.66 0.56 3.99
N ALA A 81 -4.01 1.82 4.26
CA ALA A 81 -5.35 2.35 3.97
C ALA A 81 -5.65 2.34 2.46
N ALA A 82 -4.68 2.66 1.60
CA ALA A 82 -4.84 2.59 0.15
C ALA A 82 -5.06 1.15 -0.35
N ILE A 83 -4.33 0.17 0.19
CA ILE A 83 -4.52 -1.25 -0.09
C ILE A 83 -5.92 -1.70 0.35
N ALA A 84 -6.33 -1.38 1.59
CA ALA A 84 -7.64 -1.73 2.12
C ALA A 84 -8.77 -1.17 1.25
N ASN A 85 -8.70 0.12 0.89
CA ASN A 85 -9.68 0.75 -0.01
C ASN A 85 -9.75 0.08 -1.38
N TYR A 86 -8.59 -0.31 -1.94
CA TYR A 86 -8.55 -1.04 -3.21
C TYR A 86 -9.26 -2.39 -3.11
N LEU A 87 -8.97 -3.18 -2.06
CA LEU A 87 -9.58 -4.49 -1.85
C LEU A 87 -11.10 -4.39 -1.64
N LEU A 88 -11.55 -3.44 -0.83
CA LEU A 88 -12.98 -3.18 -0.59
C LEU A 88 -13.70 -2.82 -1.90
N ASN A 89 -13.17 -1.86 -2.65
CA ASN A 89 -13.77 -1.43 -3.91
C ASN A 89 -13.75 -2.53 -4.98
N SER A 90 -12.72 -3.37 -5.00
CA SER A 90 -12.66 -4.50 -5.93
C SER A 90 -13.78 -5.51 -5.68
N THR A 91 -14.02 -5.87 -4.42
CA THR A 91 -15.07 -6.80 -4.01
C THR A 91 -16.46 -6.23 -4.30
N LEU A 92 -16.68 -4.94 -4.02
CA LEU A 92 -17.95 -4.27 -4.30
C LEU A 92 -18.25 -4.23 -5.81
N VAL A 93 -17.26 -3.93 -6.64
CA VAL A 93 -17.42 -3.90 -8.09
C VAL A 93 -17.77 -5.28 -8.66
N LEU A 94 -17.19 -6.36 -8.12
CA LEU A 94 -17.51 -7.73 -8.54
C LEU A 94 -18.96 -8.10 -8.20
N ARG A 95 -19.42 -7.77 -6.98
CA ARG A 95 -20.81 -8.00 -6.56
C ARG A 95 -21.81 -7.23 -7.41
N LEU A 96 -21.48 -5.99 -7.77
CA LEU A 96 -22.33 -5.20 -8.67
C LEU A 96 -22.38 -5.81 -10.07
N LYS A 97 -21.24 -6.30 -10.59
CA LYS A 97 -21.21 -6.94 -11.91
C LYS A 97 -22.01 -8.24 -11.94
N GLN A 98 -21.97 -9.04 -10.86
CA GLN A 98 -22.82 -10.23 -10.72
C GLN A 98 -24.31 -9.90 -10.74
N ARG A 99 -24.76 -8.92 -9.95
CA ARG A 99 -26.16 -8.47 -9.96
C ARG A 99 -26.66 -7.95 -11.31
N GLN A 100 -25.75 -7.40 -12.12
CA GLN A 100 -26.09 -6.95 -13.48
C GLN A 100 -26.22 -8.14 -14.43
N LEU A 101 -25.36 -9.16 -14.29
CA LEU A 101 -25.42 -10.39 -15.10
C LEU A 101 -26.70 -11.18 -14.80
N GLU A 102 -27.03 -11.38 -13.51
CA GLU A 102 -28.29 -12.03 -13.10
C GLU A 102 -29.53 -11.30 -13.66
N ARG A 103 -29.54 -9.96 -13.59
CA ARG A 103 -30.66 -9.16 -14.14
C ARG A 103 -30.78 -9.24 -15.67
N HIS A 104 -29.66 -9.39 -16.38
CA HIS A 104 -29.68 -9.53 -17.83
C HIS A 104 -30.19 -10.90 -18.28
N GLU A 105 -29.90 -11.96 -17.53
CA GLU A 105 -30.41 -13.32 -17.79
C GLU A 105 -31.93 -13.40 -17.63
N ASP A 106 -32.49 -12.73 -16.61
CA ASP A 106 -33.95 -12.65 -16.39
C ASP A 106 -34.71 -11.85 -17.48
N THR A 107 -34.05 -10.96 -18.22
CA THR A 107 -34.71 -10.12 -19.25
C THR A 107 -34.73 -10.78 -20.63
N ASP A 108 -33.88 -11.77 -20.87
CA ASP A 108 -33.74 -12.52 -22.14
C ASP A 108 -34.52 -13.86 -22.13
N SER A 109 -35.18 -14.20 -21.02
CA SER A 109 -35.99 -15.40 -20.80
C SER A 109 -37.49 -15.12 -21.01
#